data_AF-A0A9P1MCL2-F1
#
_entry.id   AF-A0A9P1MCL2-F1
#
_cell.length_a   1.000
_cell.length_b   1.000
_cell.length_c   1.000
_cell.angle_alpha   90.00
_cell.angle_beta   90.00
_cell.angle_gamma   90.00
#
_symmetry.space_group_name_H-M   'P 1'
#
loop_
_entity.id
_entity.type
_entity.pdbx_description
1 polymer ?
#
loop_
_entity_poly.entity_id
_entity_poly.type
_entity_poly.pdbx_seq_one_letter_code
_entity_poly.pdbx_strand_id
1 'polypeptide(L)'
;MSEDQLFDSESEELTFLDFYDGCERYQYNIVTTSDEINRHILNGQADPLCRHVFITANSSRGPLKCSRESLCKILSYHQTHAYFVDCISTFGATEDPLDYSLVSMYSDDTLHLAEERLLHIPRLNRSGHDIQLSYILRSVEKSEQWEKDKLEGKWQWKIRQMAVHHQFDVKTGRALWITIKANGLMEDRVKSLPWTCSQDAGGRVDAAEQFVATLRTQLIFLMWSDDNWRHCINDIEEQIRDILNKAKTARIEDDQEPKDIPMTIAKKLSRRGSKGWNGEKDEGPPTSRNWTLHWLLHSPRRKAASAATQLLQKVDKRYRTPMRATSQSEQMSSEASPLPASNFRSRRRGQTITMPIPIAMPGSFGICLSLGNSRLTNPKSSLMWESDWRK
;
A
#
# COMPACT_ATOMS: atom_id res chain seq x y z
N MET A 1 4.22 -18.73 -7.61
CA MET A 1 5.34 -17.77 -7.63
C MET A 1 6.60 -18.53 -7.26
N SER A 2 7.69 -18.42 -8.04
CA SER A 2 8.96 -19.05 -7.66
C SER A 2 9.65 -18.26 -6.55
N GLU A 3 10.45 -18.93 -5.73
CA GLU A 3 11.16 -18.29 -4.61
C GLU A 3 12.07 -17.14 -5.09
N ASP A 4 12.79 -17.38 -6.19
CA ASP A 4 13.68 -16.40 -6.84
C ASP A 4 12.96 -15.18 -7.42
N GLN A 5 11.63 -15.22 -7.54
CA GLN A 5 10.85 -14.04 -7.95
C GLN A 5 10.53 -13.15 -6.75
N LEU A 6 10.26 -13.74 -5.59
CA LEU A 6 9.78 -12.98 -4.43
C LEU A 6 10.93 -12.43 -3.58
N PHE A 7 12.04 -13.15 -3.46
CA PHE A 7 13.12 -12.84 -2.54
C PHE A 7 14.42 -12.53 -3.27
N ASP A 8 15.16 -11.55 -2.76
CA ASP A 8 16.49 -11.22 -3.23
C ASP A 8 17.51 -12.07 -2.45
N SER A 9 18.13 -13.02 -3.12
CA SER A 9 19.13 -13.90 -2.50
C SER A 9 20.43 -13.18 -2.14
N GLU A 10 20.67 -12.00 -2.74
CA GLU A 10 21.92 -11.24 -2.56
C GLU A 10 21.76 -10.07 -1.58
N SER A 11 20.51 -9.63 -1.31
CA SER A 11 20.22 -8.49 -0.45
C SER A 11 19.27 -8.87 0.69
N GLU A 12 19.78 -8.81 1.92
CA GLU A 12 18.98 -8.89 3.13
C GLU A 12 19.12 -7.58 3.92
N GLU A 13 18.02 -6.84 4.03
CA GLU A 13 17.95 -5.55 4.72
C GLU A 13 16.54 -5.38 5.31
N LEU A 14 16.43 -5.62 6.61
CA LEU A 14 15.20 -5.51 7.38
C LEU A 14 15.34 -4.40 8.40
N THR A 15 14.38 -3.48 8.42
CA THR A 15 14.40 -2.35 9.36
C THR A 15 13.43 -2.58 10.50
N PHE A 16 13.93 -2.47 11.74
CA PHE A 16 13.15 -2.52 12.96
C PHE A 16 13.11 -1.13 13.62
N LEU A 17 11.91 -0.66 13.93
CA LEU A 17 11.67 0.48 14.84
C LEU A 17 11.01 -0.04 16.11
N ASP A 18 11.78 -0.08 17.20
CA ASP A 18 11.29 -0.57 18.49
C ASP A 18 11.10 0.59 19.47
N PHE A 19 9.93 0.69 20.08
CA PHE A 19 9.63 1.62 21.15
C PHE A 19 9.45 0.86 22.46
N TYR A 20 10.42 0.97 23.37
CA TYR A 20 10.38 0.32 24.68
C TYR A 20 9.84 1.28 25.75
N ASP A 21 9.39 0.70 26.85
CA ASP A 21 8.95 1.48 28.02
C ASP A 21 10.08 2.37 28.55
N GLY A 22 9.72 3.59 28.96
CA GLY A 22 10.67 4.62 29.42
C GLY A 22 11.56 5.25 28.32
N CYS A 23 11.42 4.86 27.05
CA CYS A 23 12.14 5.51 25.95
C CYS A 23 11.38 6.74 25.44
N GLU A 24 12.10 7.80 25.09
CA GLU A 24 11.50 8.99 24.45
C GLU A 24 11.37 8.84 22.93
N ARG A 25 12.08 7.88 22.33
CA ARG A 25 12.20 7.71 20.87
C ARG A 25 12.30 6.25 20.49
N TYR A 26 11.93 5.96 19.24
CA TYR A 26 12.17 4.66 18.60
C TYR A 26 13.67 4.34 18.54
N GLN A 27 14.00 3.09 18.86
CA GLN A 27 15.30 2.49 18.59
C GLN A 27 15.30 1.94 17.17
N TYR A 28 16.23 2.44 16.36
CA TYR A 28 16.39 2.09 14.96
C TYR A 28 17.43 0.98 14.81
N ASN A 29 17.05 -0.14 14.20
CA ASN A 29 17.97 -1.24 13.93
C ASN A 29 17.79 -1.73 12.49
N ILE A 30 18.88 -1.82 11.73
CA ILE A 30 18.92 -2.51 10.45
C ILE A 30 19.54 -3.87 10.68
N VAL A 31 18.88 -4.90 10.17
CA VAL A 31 19.30 -6.29 10.26
C VAL A 31 19.56 -6.80 8.85
N THR A 32 20.75 -7.37 8.65
CA THR A 32 21.24 -7.80 7.33
C THR A 32 21.46 -9.29 7.20
N THR A 33 21.30 -10.04 8.30
CA THR A 33 21.48 -11.48 8.30
C THR A 33 20.44 -12.16 9.18
N SER A 34 20.11 -13.41 8.85
CA SER A 34 19.17 -14.19 9.64
C SER A 34 19.61 -14.43 11.10
N ASP A 35 20.92 -14.44 11.37
CA ASP A 35 21.47 -14.55 12.74
C ASP A 35 21.34 -13.24 13.52
N GLU A 36 21.44 -12.09 12.85
CA GLU A 36 21.12 -10.79 13.46
C GLU A 36 19.64 -10.69 13.83
N ILE A 37 18.74 -11.26 13.03
CA ILE A 37 17.30 -11.32 13.37
C ILE A 37 17.14 -12.08 14.67
N ASN A 38 17.72 -13.28 14.76
CA ASN A 38 17.66 -14.09 15.99
C ASN A 38 18.22 -13.33 17.18
N ARG A 39 19.38 -12.67 17.03
CA ARG A 39 19.94 -11.85 18.10
C ARG A 39 19.05 -10.67 18.48
N HIS A 40 18.33 -10.07 17.54
CA HIS A 40 17.47 -8.93 17.80
C HIS A 40 16.15 -9.35 18.47
N ILE A 41 15.45 -10.37 17.93
CA ILE A 41 14.13 -10.78 18.43
C ILE A 41 14.20 -11.82 19.56
N LEU A 42 15.28 -12.59 19.67
CA LEU A 42 15.45 -13.64 20.70
C LEU A 42 16.44 -13.24 21.81
N ASN A 43 16.80 -11.96 21.97
CA ASN A 43 17.71 -11.49 23.03
C ASN A 43 17.18 -11.71 24.47
N GLY A 44 16.01 -12.32 24.64
CA GLY A 44 15.41 -12.63 25.93
C GLY A 44 14.74 -11.43 26.61
N GLN A 45 14.63 -10.29 25.92
CA GLN A 45 13.83 -9.16 26.38
C GLN A 45 12.34 -9.38 26.10
N ALA A 46 11.50 -8.71 26.88
CA ALA A 46 10.08 -8.62 26.57
C ALA A 46 9.86 -7.86 25.25
N ASP A 47 8.73 -8.09 24.59
CA ASP A 47 8.42 -7.33 23.38
C ASP A 47 8.30 -5.82 23.70
N PRO A 48 8.75 -4.95 22.78
CA PRO A 48 8.57 -3.51 22.90
C PRO A 48 7.08 -3.14 22.96
N LEU A 49 6.79 -1.92 23.42
CA LEU A 49 5.43 -1.37 23.41
C LEU A 49 4.91 -1.20 21.97
N CYS A 50 5.78 -0.79 21.05
CA CYS A 50 5.47 -0.78 19.63
C CYS A 50 6.67 -1.28 18.84
N ARG A 51 6.45 -2.21 17.90
CA ARG A 51 7.45 -2.64 16.92
C ARG A 51 6.94 -2.40 15.51
N HIS A 52 7.72 -1.70 14.71
CA HIS A 52 7.55 -1.70 13.25
C HIS A 52 8.66 -2.52 12.60
N VAL A 53 8.28 -3.43 11.71
CA VAL A 53 9.16 -4.18 10.83
C VAL A 53 8.89 -3.72 9.40
N PHE A 54 9.86 -3.06 8.77
CA PHE A 54 9.77 -2.65 7.38
C PHE A 54 10.58 -3.60 6.49
N ILE A 55 9.90 -4.10 5.47
CA ILE A 55 10.47 -4.96 4.44
C ILE A 55 10.39 -4.17 3.13
N THR A 56 11.55 -3.88 2.54
CA THR A 56 11.65 -3.06 1.34
C THR A 56 12.08 -3.88 0.11
N ALA A 57 12.10 -3.23 -1.05
CA ALA A 57 12.54 -3.79 -2.32
C ALA A 57 13.21 -2.67 -3.11
N ASN A 58 14.07 -2.98 -4.09
CA ASN A 58 14.71 -1.95 -4.93
C ASN A 58 13.71 -1.20 -5.83
N SER A 59 12.56 -1.83 -6.12
CA SER A 59 11.45 -1.19 -6.82
C SER A 59 10.14 -1.88 -6.41
N SER A 60 8.98 -1.28 -6.71
CA SER A 60 7.67 -1.89 -6.39
C SER A 60 7.39 -3.21 -7.09
N ARG A 61 8.32 -3.66 -7.93
CA ARG A 61 8.25 -4.85 -8.77
C ARG A 61 9.54 -5.66 -8.68
N GLY A 62 10.41 -5.29 -7.75
CA GLY A 62 11.62 -6.04 -7.47
C GLY A 62 11.33 -7.14 -6.45
N PRO A 63 12.24 -8.11 -6.32
CA PRO A 63 12.24 -9.00 -5.18
C PRO A 63 12.39 -8.20 -3.87
N LEU A 64 11.84 -8.75 -2.78
CA LEU A 64 11.98 -8.22 -1.43
C LEU A 64 13.43 -8.35 -0.98
N LYS A 65 13.96 -7.32 -0.30
CA LYS A 65 15.28 -7.32 0.34
C LYS A 65 15.31 -8.16 1.62
N CYS A 66 14.81 -9.38 1.55
CA CYS A 66 14.91 -10.34 2.64
C CYS A 66 14.94 -11.75 2.09
N SER A 67 15.56 -12.66 2.84
CA SER A 67 15.49 -14.08 2.52
C SER A 67 14.15 -14.66 2.98
N ARG A 68 13.75 -15.78 2.36
CA ARG A 68 12.60 -16.58 2.80
C ARG A 68 12.74 -17.00 4.26
N GLU A 69 13.93 -17.42 4.68
CA GLU A 69 14.20 -17.84 6.06
C GLU A 69 13.91 -16.71 7.04
N SER A 70 14.41 -15.52 6.74
CA SER A 70 14.24 -14.33 7.57
C SER A 70 12.79 -13.87 7.66
N LEU A 71 12.06 -13.87 6.54
CA LEU A 71 10.62 -13.61 6.55
C LEU A 71 9.89 -14.66 7.39
N CYS A 72 10.15 -15.95 7.19
CA CYS A 72 9.52 -17.03 7.96
C CYS A 72 9.80 -16.89 9.47
N LYS A 73 11.02 -16.52 9.86
CA LYS A 73 11.38 -16.26 11.26
C LYS A 73 10.56 -15.11 11.85
N ILE A 74 10.46 -13.98 11.15
CA ILE A 74 9.66 -12.84 11.61
C ILE A 74 8.20 -13.23 11.78
N LEU A 75 7.59 -13.81 10.74
CA LEU A 75 6.17 -14.17 10.76
C LEU A 75 5.84 -15.21 11.84
N SER A 76 6.70 -16.22 12.00
CA SER A 76 6.49 -17.27 13.00
C SER A 76 6.74 -16.78 14.43
N TYR A 77 7.80 -16.00 14.67
CA TYR A 77 8.08 -15.42 15.99
C TYR A 77 6.94 -14.51 16.46
N HIS A 78 6.39 -13.72 15.54
CA HIS A 78 5.29 -12.81 15.83
C HIS A 78 3.90 -13.45 15.72
N GLN A 79 3.82 -14.74 15.39
CA GLN A 79 2.55 -15.47 15.27
C GLN A 79 1.58 -14.80 14.27
N THR A 80 2.14 -14.23 13.20
CA THR A 80 1.39 -13.57 12.15
C THR A 80 0.43 -14.55 11.47
N HIS A 81 -0.82 -14.13 11.29
CA HIS A 81 -1.83 -14.95 10.65
C HIS A 81 -1.43 -15.34 9.21
N ALA A 82 -1.72 -16.60 8.83
CA ALA A 82 -1.33 -17.16 7.53
C ALA A 82 -1.88 -16.37 6.33
N TYR A 83 -3.07 -15.75 6.45
CA TYR A 83 -3.64 -14.86 5.42
C TYR A 83 -2.72 -13.72 5.01
N PHE A 84 -1.79 -13.28 5.87
CA PHE A 84 -0.84 -12.26 5.47
C PHE A 84 0.07 -12.74 4.35
N VAL A 85 0.37 -14.03 4.25
CA VAL A 85 1.16 -14.61 3.15
C VAL A 85 0.51 -14.34 1.79
N ASP A 86 -0.82 -14.33 1.71
CA ASP A 86 -1.53 -13.96 0.48
C ASP A 86 -1.26 -12.50 0.11
N CYS A 87 -1.18 -11.60 1.10
CA CYS A 87 -0.78 -10.21 0.87
C CYS A 87 0.66 -10.12 0.34
N ILE A 88 1.58 -10.90 0.90
CA ILE A 88 2.99 -10.94 0.48
C ILE A 88 3.11 -11.50 -0.94
N SER A 89 2.28 -12.47 -1.31
CA SER A 89 2.30 -13.11 -2.63
C SER A 89 1.98 -12.16 -3.79
N THR A 90 1.55 -10.93 -3.50
CA THR A 90 1.35 -9.89 -4.52
C THR A 90 2.63 -9.13 -4.88
N PHE A 91 3.74 -9.39 -4.18
CA PHE A 91 5.05 -8.76 -4.40
C PHE A 91 5.98 -9.66 -5.22
N GLY A 92 7.14 -9.12 -5.62
CA GLY A 92 8.16 -9.84 -6.36
C GLY A 92 8.35 -9.35 -7.79
N ALA A 93 9.33 -9.96 -8.46
CA ALA A 93 9.72 -9.73 -9.83
C ALA A 93 8.55 -10.00 -10.79
N THR A 94 7.98 -8.93 -11.34
CA THR A 94 6.91 -9.00 -12.34
C THR A 94 7.17 -8.04 -13.50
N GLU A 95 6.92 -8.47 -14.74
CA GLU A 95 7.02 -7.64 -15.95
C GLU A 95 5.79 -6.78 -16.19
N ASP A 96 4.60 -7.32 -15.92
CA ASP A 96 3.31 -6.61 -15.92
C ASP A 96 2.65 -6.57 -14.53
N PRO A 97 1.97 -5.47 -14.18
CA PRO A 97 1.27 -5.38 -12.91
C PRO A 97 0.07 -6.32 -12.96
N LEU A 98 0.32 -7.55 -12.55
CA LEU A 98 -0.71 -8.54 -12.33
C LEU A 98 -1.49 -8.15 -11.06
N ASP A 99 -2.71 -8.65 -10.93
CA ASP A 99 -3.41 -8.63 -9.64
C ASP A 99 -3.87 -7.27 -9.09
N TYR A 100 -4.10 -6.27 -9.95
CA TYR A 100 -4.75 -5.02 -9.52
C TYR A 100 -6.11 -5.24 -8.83
N SER A 101 -6.82 -6.31 -9.19
CA SER A 101 -8.10 -6.68 -8.60
C SER A 101 -7.98 -7.41 -7.27
N LEU A 102 -6.78 -7.83 -6.85
CA LEU A 102 -6.61 -8.49 -5.54
C LEU A 102 -6.72 -7.44 -4.44
N VAL A 103 -7.90 -7.33 -3.86
CA VAL A 103 -8.11 -6.64 -2.58
C VAL A 103 -8.02 -7.73 -1.52
N SER A 104 -6.95 -7.69 -0.72
CA SER A 104 -6.85 -8.55 0.46
C SER A 104 -7.09 -7.70 1.69
N MET A 105 -8.08 -8.10 2.49
CA MET A 105 -8.31 -7.58 3.84
C MET A 105 -8.80 -8.74 4.70
N TYR A 106 -8.11 -8.99 5.79
CA TYR A 106 -8.42 -10.02 6.76
C TYR A 106 -8.31 -9.42 8.16
N SER A 107 -9.27 -9.72 9.02
CA SER A 107 -9.29 -9.30 10.41
C SER A 107 -9.69 -10.49 11.27
N ASP A 108 -9.07 -10.62 12.43
CA ASP A 108 -9.40 -11.63 13.43
C ASP A 108 -9.15 -11.08 14.83
N ASP A 109 -9.79 -11.68 15.83
CA ASP A 109 -9.57 -11.34 17.23
C ASP A 109 -9.78 -12.53 18.17
N THR A 110 -9.15 -12.43 19.33
CA THR A 110 -9.18 -13.46 20.38
C THR A 110 -9.95 -13.00 21.61
N LEU A 111 -10.66 -11.87 21.54
CA LEU A 111 -11.26 -11.19 22.70
C LEU A 111 -12.42 -11.99 23.32
N HIS A 112 -13.04 -12.86 22.53
CA HIS A 112 -14.14 -13.72 22.93
C HIS A 112 -13.69 -15.07 23.51
N LEU A 113 -12.40 -15.40 23.43
CA LEU A 113 -11.87 -16.67 23.91
C LEU A 113 -11.74 -16.65 25.43
N ALA A 114 -12.02 -17.80 26.05
CA ALA A 114 -11.77 -18.00 27.48
C ALA A 114 -10.26 -18.05 27.76
N GLU A 115 -9.85 -17.65 28.96
CA GLU A 115 -8.45 -17.47 29.34
C GLU A 115 -7.62 -18.76 29.18
N GLU A 116 -8.22 -19.93 29.36
CA GLU A 116 -7.55 -21.22 29.20
C GLU A 116 -7.24 -21.57 27.73
N ARG A 117 -7.91 -20.92 26.77
CA ARG A 117 -7.71 -21.10 25.34
C ARG A 117 -6.73 -20.09 24.74
N LEU A 118 -6.34 -19.08 25.51
CA LEU A 118 -5.43 -18.04 25.07
C LEU A 118 -3.99 -18.51 25.15
N LEU A 119 -3.20 -18.16 24.14
CA LEU A 119 -1.77 -18.43 24.13
C LEU A 119 -1.03 -17.33 24.88
N HIS A 120 -1.00 -17.45 26.20
CA HIS A 120 -0.25 -16.53 27.05
C HIS A 120 1.26 -16.80 26.94
N ILE A 121 2.06 -15.78 26.61
CA ILE A 121 3.52 -15.85 26.55
C ILE A 121 4.12 -14.80 27.51
N PRO A 122 4.17 -15.09 28.82
CA PRO A 122 4.59 -14.12 29.83
C PRO A 122 5.99 -13.55 29.59
N ARG A 123 6.93 -14.38 29.12
CA ARG A 123 8.31 -13.95 28.85
C ARG A 123 8.40 -12.80 27.84
N LEU A 124 7.46 -12.74 26.91
CA LEU A 124 7.39 -11.70 25.88
C LEU A 124 6.38 -10.60 26.23
N ASN A 125 5.72 -10.67 27.39
CA ASN A 125 4.58 -9.82 27.75
C ASN A 125 3.44 -9.85 26.72
N ARG A 126 3.13 -11.02 26.15
CA ARG A 126 1.95 -11.21 25.29
C ARG A 126 0.85 -11.89 26.08
N SER A 127 -0.29 -11.24 26.24
CA SER A 127 -1.47 -11.78 26.93
C SER A 127 -2.25 -12.79 26.09
N GLY A 128 -2.08 -12.73 24.76
CA GLY A 128 -2.90 -13.47 23.80
C GLY A 128 -4.27 -12.85 23.53
N HIS A 129 -4.61 -11.68 24.09
CA HIS A 129 -5.83 -10.92 23.77
C HIS A 129 -5.57 -9.94 22.62
N ASP A 130 -5.38 -10.49 21.45
CA ASP A 130 -4.96 -9.78 20.26
C ASP A 130 -6.14 -9.40 19.36
N ILE A 131 -6.06 -8.19 18.79
CA ILE A 131 -6.77 -7.77 17.58
C ILE A 131 -5.75 -7.82 16.44
N GLN A 132 -6.06 -8.55 15.37
CA GLN A 132 -5.19 -8.70 14.20
C GLN A 132 -5.86 -8.19 12.94
N LEU A 133 -5.08 -7.52 12.10
CA LEU A 133 -5.54 -6.94 10.84
C LEU A 133 -4.45 -7.07 9.78
N SER A 134 -4.79 -7.63 8.61
CA SER A 134 -3.87 -7.80 7.48
C SER A 134 -4.54 -7.30 6.21
N TYR A 135 -3.88 -6.44 5.44
CA TYR A 135 -4.48 -5.85 4.24
C TYR A 135 -3.45 -5.33 3.23
N ILE A 136 -3.91 -5.10 2.01
CA ILE A 136 -3.15 -4.41 0.96
C ILE A 136 -3.77 -3.03 0.72
N LEU A 137 -2.96 -1.99 0.77
CA LEU A 137 -3.30 -0.65 0.29
C LEU A 137 -2.65 -0.37 -1.05
N ARG A 138 -3.29 0.47 -1.86
CA ARG A 138 -2.75 0.98 -3.12
C ARG A 138 -2.83 2.50 -3.15
N SER A 139 -1.84 3.11 -3.76
CA SER A 139 -1.77 4.54 -4.01
C SER A 139 -1.17 4.81 -5.38
N VAL A 140 -1.28 6.04 -5.85
CA VAL A 140 -0.59 6.49 -7.05
C VAL A 140 0.64 7.30 -6.67
N GLU A 141 1.78 6.96 -7.26
CA GLU A 141 3.02 7.71 -7.10
C GLU A 141 3.56 8.10 -8.49
N LYS A 142 4.20 9.26 -8.59
CA LYS A 142 4.95 9.60 -9.80
C LYS A 142 6.15 8.66 -9.91
N SER A 143 6.56 8.37 -11.14
CA SER A 143 7.82 7.67 -11.38
C SER A 143 8.99 8.51 -10.84
N GLU A 144 10.05 7.84 -10.39
CA GLU A 144 11.26 8.53 -9.93
C GLU A 144 11.89 9.37 -11.05
N GLN A 145 11.64 8.98 -12.31
CA GLN A 145 12.11 9.65 -13.52
C GLN A 145 11.00 10.47 -14.20
N TRP A 146 10.03 11.00 -13.45
CA TRP A 146 8.83 11.63 -14.01
C TRP A 146 9.13 12.78 -14.98
N GLU A 147 10.19 13.57 -14.76
CA GLU A 147 10.59 14.64 -15.67
C GLU A 147 10.99 14.10 -17.04
N LYS A 148 11.81 13.04 -17.04
CA LYS A 148 12.24 12.34 -18.25
C LYS A 148 11.06 11.64 -18.92
N ASP A 149 10.23 10.94 -18.14
CA ASP A 149 9.03 10.30 -18.67
C ASP A 149 8.10 11.31 -19.33
N LYS A 150 7.90 12.48 -18.72
CA LYS A 150 7.10 13.56 -19.29
C LYS A 150 7.68 14.09 -20.60
N LEU A 151 9.00 14.31 -20.66
CA LEU A 151 9.69 14.75 -21.89
C LEU A 151 9.59 13.72 -23.02
N GLU A 152 9.66 12.43 -22.69
CA GLU A 152 9.52 11.33 -23.65
C GLU A 152 8.05 10.99 -23.98
N GLY A 153 7.07 11.71 -23.42
CA GLY A 153 5.65 11.45 -23.60
C GLY A 153 5.20 10.09 -23.02
N LYS A 154 5.92 9.59 -22.03
CA LYS A 154 5.60 8.38 -21.27
C LYS A 154 4.66 8.71 -20.10
N TRP A 155 3.92 7.67 -19.69
CA TRP A 155 3.00 7.77 -18.56
C TRP A 155 3.79 7.85 -17.24
N GLN A 156 3.66 8.98 -16.55
CA GLN A 156 4.43 9.33 -15.35
C GLN A 156 3.89 8.72 -14.05
N TRP A 157 2.67 8.18 -14.04
CA TRP A 157 2.06 7.65 -12.83
C TRP A 157 2.23 6.14 -12.71
N LYS A 158 2.52 5.67 -11.51
CA LYS A 158 2.64 4.25 -11.15
C LYS A 158 1.71 3.97 -9.99
N ILE A 159 0.87 2.94 -10.13
CA ILE A 159 0.11 2.42 -8.99
C ILE A 159 1.11 1.61 -8.16
N ARG A 160 1.25 1.97 -6.89
CA ARG A 160 2.11 1.29 -5.91
C ARG A 160 1.24 0.61 -4.88
N GLN A 161 1.74 -0.48 -4.32
CA GLN A 161 1.04 -1.22 -3.28
C GLN A 161 1.89 -1.30 -2.01
N MET A 162 1.21 -1.52 -0.89
CA MET A 162 1.78 -1.77 0.41
C MET A 162 0.97 -2.86 1.10
N ALA A 163 1.63 -3.90 1.60
CA ALA A 163 1.00 -4.88 2.47
C ALA A 163 1.30 -4.53 3.92
N VAL A 164 0.28 -4.63 4.76
CA VAL A 164 0.37 -4.34 6.18
C VAL A 164 -0.21 -5.51 6.96
N HIS A 165 0.53 -5.96 7.96
CA HIS A 165 0.01 -6.74 9.06
C HIS A 165 0.14 -5.94 10.34
N HIS A 166 -0.90 -5.93 11.13
CA HIS A 166 -0.98 -5.25 12.40
C HIS A 166 -1.55 -6.18 13.45
N GLN A 167 -0.95 -6.17 14.64
CA GLN A 167 -1.44 -6.88 15.82
C GLN A 167 -1.39 -5.94 17.02
N PHE A 168 -2.45 -5.93 17.82
CA PHE A 168 -2.54 -5.16 19.05
C PHE A 168 -3.05 -6.01 20.21
N ASP A 169 -2.23 -6.14 21.25
CA ASP A 169 -2.60 -6.81 22.50
C ASP A 169 -3.36 -5.84 23.41
N VAL A 170 -4.66 -6.04 23.56
CA VAL A 170 -5.56 -5.13 24.29
C VAL A 170 -5.23 -5.08 25.78
N LYS A 171 -4.68 -6.14 26.37
CA LYS A 171 -4.36 -6.19 27.80
C LYS A 171 -3.04 -5.50 28.10
N THR A 172 -2.06 -5.67 27.23
CA THR A 172 -0.69 -5.21 27.49
C THR A 172 -0.35 -3.90 26.77
N GLY A 173 -1.21 -3.47 25.83
CA GLY A 173 -1.03 -2.26 25.04
C GLY A 173 0.06 -2.38 23.98
N ARG A 174 0.54 -3.60 23.68
CA ARG A 174 1.64 -3.80 22.72
C ARG A 174 1.13 -3.85 21.28
N ALA A 175 1.82 -3.14 20.40
CA ALA A 175 1.53 -3.09 18.98
C ALA A 175 2.68 -3.67 18.16
N LEU A 176 2.33 -4.43 17.13
CA LEU A 176 3.24 -4.91 16.08
C LEU A 176 2.71 -4.46 14.72
N TRP A 177 3.62 -3.94 13.90
CA TRP A 177 3.39 -3.61 12.51
C TRP A 177 4.41 -4.30 11.64
N ILE A 178 3.98 -5.06 10.64
CA ILE A 178 4.84 -5.56 9.56
C ILE A 178 4.38 -4.90 8.27
N THR A 179 5.24 -4.09 7.68
CA THR A 179 4.93 -3.28 6.50
C THR A 179 5.84 -3.67 5.36
N ILE A 180 5.26 -4.10 4.24
CA ILE A 180 5.98 -4.38 3.00
C ILE A 180 5.70 -3.26 2.01
N LYS A 181 6.74 -2.49 1.68
CA LYS A 181 6.67 -1.43 0.67
C LYS A 181 8.04 -1.22 0.06
N ALA A 182 8.10 -1.06 -1.25
CA ALA A 182 9.36 -0.94 -1.98
C ALA A 182 10.15 0.37 -1.77
N ASN A 183 9.72 1.28 -0.90
CA ASN A 183 10.51 2.45 -0.55
C ASN A 183 10.32 2.80 0.93
N GLY A 184 11.25 3.59 1.46
CA GLY A 184 11.25 4.02 2.86
C GLY A 184 10.19 5.06 3.23
N LEU A 185 9.30 5.45 2.31
CA LEU A 185 8.35 6.55 2.53
C LEU A 185 7.49 6.36 3.79
N MET A 186 7.04 5.13 4.05
CA MET A 186 6.19 4.85 5.21
C MET A 186 7.00 4.76 6.50
N GLU A 187 8.24 4.27 6.41
CA GLU A 187 9.18 4.31 7.52
C GLU A 187 9.46 5.75 7.95
N ASP A 188 9.71 6.66 7.00
CA ASP A 188 9.93 8.08 7.26
C ASP A 188 8.70 8.75 7.89
N ARG A 189 7.50 8.46 7.37
CA ARG A 189 6.24 8.98 7.94
C ARG A 189 6.04 8.49 9.37
N VAL A 190 6.30 7.21 9.66
CA VAL A 190 6.19 6.66 11.02
C VAL A 190 7.23 7.26 11.95
N LYS A 191 8.48 7.40 11.52
CA LYS A 191 9.55 8.07 12.29
C LYS A 191 9.22 9.53 12.63
N SER A 192 8.45 10.21 11.77
CA SER A 192 8.04 11.59 11.99
C SER A 192 6.92 11.76 13.03
N LEU A 193 6.26 10.66 13.43
CA LEU A 193 5.21 10.73 14.44
C LEU A 193 5.80 11.02 15.83
N PRO A 194 5.24 11.99 16.57
CA PRO A 194 5.48 12.07 18.00
C PRO A 194 4.80 10.87 18.66
N TRP A 195 5.59 9.86 19.04
CA TRP A 195 5.07 8.77 19.85
C TRP A 195 5.03 9.23 21.31
N THR A 196 3.82 9.48 21.80
CA THR A 196 3.59 9.76 23.22
C THR A 196 3.16 8.46 23.89
N CYS A 197 3.88 8.08 24.94
CA CYS A 197 3.45 7.05 25.86
C CYS A 197 3.31 7.73 27.22
N SER A 198 2.08 8.04 27.62
CA SER A 198 1.83 8.41 29.01
C SER A 198 1.75 7.12 29.81
N GLN A 199 2.42 7.15 30.96
CA GLN A 199 2.22 6.15 31.98
C GLN A 199 1.07 6.61 32.88
N ASP A 200 0.28 5.67 33.38
CA ASP A 200 -0.71 5.96 34.42
C ASP A 200 -0.03 6.36 35.75
N ALA A 201 -0.83 6.73 36.74
CA ALA A 201 -0.33 7.11 38.07
C ALA A 201 0.45 5.99 38.79
N GLY A 202 0.39 4.76 38.29
CA GLY A 202 1.13 3.59 38.78
C GLY A 202 2.34 3.22 37.92
N GLY A 203 2.71 4.04 36.92
CA GLY A 203 3.82 3.75 36.02
C GLY A 203 3.52 2.68 34.96
N ARG A 204 2.26 2.23 34.83
CA ARG A 204 1.86 1.27 33.80
C ARG A 204 1.51 2.00 32.52
N VAL A 205 1.87 1.39 31.40
CA VAL A 205 1.50 1.87 30.07
C VAL A 205 -0.02 1.85 29.92
N ASP A 206 -0.59 2.99 29.54
CA ASP A 206 -2.02 3.09 29.24
C ASP A 206 -2.33 2.43 27.89
N ALA A 207 -2.97 1.26 27.93
CA ALA A 207 -3.36 0.54 26.73
C ALA A 207 -4.31 1.35 25.84
N ALA A 208 -5.13 2.25 26.41
CA ALA A 208 -6.01 3.12 25.62
C ALA A 208 -5.19 4.13 24.81
N GLU A 209 -4.17 4.75 25.40
CA GLU A 209 -3.29 5.64 24.67
C GLU A 209 -2.47 4.91 23.60
N GLN A 210 -1.96 3.70 23.89
CA GLN A 210 -1.28 2.89 22.87
C GLN A 210 -2.22 2.51 21.72
N PHE A 211 -3.49 2.27 22.01
CA PHE A 211 -4.49 2.05 20.96
C PHE A 211 -4.72 3.32 20.12
N VAL A 212 -4.76 4.51 20.73
CA VAL A 212 -4.81 5.78 19.99
C VAL A 212 -3.57 5.97 19.10
N ALA A 213 -2.38 5.64 19.59
CA ALA A 213 -1.14 5.71 18.82
C ALA A 213 -1.13 4.73 17.63
N THR A 214 -1.69 3.53 17.84
CA THR A 214 -1.97 2.55 16.79
C THR A 214 -2.90 3.12 15.72
N LEU A 215 -4.01 3.76 16.11
CA LEU A 215 -4.95 4.40 15.16
C LEU A 215 -4.31 5.55 14.39
N ARG A 216 -3.39 6.33 14.99
CA ARG A 216 -2.62 7.37 14.29
C ARG A 216 -1.73 6.78 13.20
N THR A 217 -1.07 5.67 13.48
CA THR A 217 -0.27 4.93 12.49
C THR A 217 -1.15 4.42 11.35
N GLN A 218 -2.29 3.80 11.69
CA GLN A 218 -3.27 3.36 10.70
C GLN A 218 -3.73 4.51 9.79
N LEU A 219 -4.01 5.68 10.36
CA LEU A 219 -4.44 6.84 9.61
C LEU A 219 -3.38 7.31 8.60
N ILE A 220 -2.10 7.31 8.96
CA ILE A 220 -1.02 7.62 8.00
C ILE A 220 -1.01 6.66 6.82
N PHE A 221 -1.26 5.37 7.08
CA PHE A 221 -1.28 4.35 6.05
C PHE A 221 -2.48 4.57 5.11
N LEU A 222 -3.64 4.90 5.67
CA LEU A 222 -4.84 5.25 4.90
C LEU A 222 -4.68 6.55 4.11
N MET A 223 -4.08 7.59 4.69
CA MET A 223 -3.80 8.85 3.99
C MET A 223 -2.88 8.61 2.79
N TRP A 224 -1.85 7.77 2.94
CA TRP A 224 -1.02 7.37 1.79
C TRP A 224 -1.86 6.74 0.67
N SER A 225 -2.88 5.94 0.97
CA SER A 225 -3.73 5.33 -0.06
C SER A 225 -4.59 6.33 -0.84
N ASP A 226 -4.84 7.52 -0.30
CA ASP A 226 -5.55 8.62 -0.97
C ASP A 226 -4.63 9.54 -1.80
N ASP A 227 -3.32 9.53 -1.48
CA ASP A 227 -2.36 10.44 -2.10
C ASP A 227 -2.34 10.35 -3.64
N ASN A 228 -2.26 11.52 -4.28
CA ASN A 228 -2.11 11.74 -5.72
C ASN A 228 -3.21 11.22 -6.67
N TRP A 229 -4.23 10.50 -6.20
CA TRP A 229 -5.31 10.01 -7.08
C TRP A 229 -5.97 11.14 -7.87
N ARG A 230 -6.27 12.26 -7.21
CA ARG A 230 -6.85 13.44 -7.87
C ARG A 230 -5.98 13.99 -8.99
N HIS A 231 -4.66 14.10 -8.75
CA HIS A 231 -3.72 14.59 -9.77
C HIS A 231 -3.60 13.62 -10.94
N CYS A 232 -3.54 12.32 -10.66
CA CYS A 232 -3.53 11.27 -11.68
C CYS A 232 -4.79 11.32 -12.56
N ILE A 233 -5.98 11.42 -11.96
CA ILE A 233 -7.25 11.51 -12.69
C ILE A 233 -7.28 12.75 -13.58
N ASN A 234 -6.89 13.91 -13.06
CA ASN A 234 -6.84 15.15 -13.84
C ASN A 234 -5.93 15.03 -15.07
N ASP A 235 -4.76 14.40 -14.93
CA ASP A 235 -3.83 14.16 -16.05
C ASP A 235 -4.43 13.21 -17.10
N ILE A 236 -5.17 12.17 -16.68
CA ILE A 236 -5.90 11.28 -17.60
C ILE A 236 -6.97 12.08 -18.35
N GLU A 237 -7.76 12.89 -17.65
CA GLU A 237 -8.81 13.71 -18.24
C GLU A 237 -8.26 14.73 -19.24
N GLU A 238 -7.11 15.34 -18.95
CA GLU A 238 -6.41 16.24 -19.87
C GLU A 238 -5.99 15.51 -21.14
N GLN A 239 -5.37 14.33 -21.03
CA GLN A 239 -4.98 13.53 -22.19
C GLN A 239 -6.19 13.09 -23.03
N ILE A 240 -7.30 12.72 -22.38
CA ILE A 240 -8.56 12.42 -23.08
C ILE A 240 -9.06 13.65 -23.82
N ARG A 241 -9.06 14.83 -23.18
CA ARG A 241 -9.51 16.08 -23.80
C ARG A 241 -8.67 16.45 -25.02
N ASP A 242 -7.35 16.28 -24.95
CA ASP A 242 -6.44 16.52 -26.07
C ASP A 242 -6.73 15.62 -27.26
N ILE A 243 -6.96 14.32 -27.00
CA ILE A 243 -7.32 13.36 -28.04
C ILE A 243 -8.68 13.71 -28.65
N LEU A 244 -9.67 14.05 -27.83
CA LEU A 244 -11.01 14.42 -28.30
C LEU A 244 -10.98 15.72 -29.12
N ASN A 245 -10.16 16.70 -28.73
CA ASN A 245 -9.99 17.94 -29.48
C ASN A 245 -9.34 17.68 -30.85
N LYS A 246 -8.28 16.85 -30.90
CA LYS A 246 -7.65 16.43 -32.16
C LYS A 246 -8.62 15.66 -33.05
N ALA A 247 -9.48 14.80 -32.48
CA ALA A 247 -10.48 14.07 -33.24
C ALA A 247 -11.60 14.97 -33.80
N LYS A 248 -11.96 16.06 -33.10
CA LYS A 248 -12.93 17.06 -33.59
C LYS A 248 -12.36 17.94 -34.71
N THR A 249 -11.06 18.25 -34.65
CA THR A 249 -10.41 19.11 -35.64
C THR A 249 -9.84 18.36 -36.83
N ALA A 250 -9.70 17.04 -36.72
CA ALA A 250 -9.42 16.18 -37.86
C ALA A 250 -10.56 16.36 -38.88
N ARG A 251 -10.25 17.09 -39.96
CA ARG A 251 -11.15 17.18 -41.12
C ARG A 251 -11.47 15.75 -41.55
N ILE A 252 -12.75 15.41 -41.59
CA ILE A 252 -13.19 14.30 -42.42
C ILE A 252 -12.91 14.82 -43.83
N GLU A 253 -11.86 14.33 -44.47
CA GLU A 253 -11.76 14.44 -45.91
C GLU A 253 -13.00 13.73 -46.45
N ASP A 254 -14.02 14.52 -46.81
CA ASP A 254 -15.10 14.12 -47.72
C ASP A 254 -14.52 13.94 -49.14
N ASP A 255 -13.37 13.26 -49.24
CA ASP A 255 -12.73 12.92 -50.50
C ASP A 255 -13.08 11.47 -50.81
N GLN A 256 -14.37 11.26 -51.09
CA GLN A 256 -14.87 10.85 -52.40
C GLN A 256 -16.40 10.74 -52.24
N GLU A 257 -17.15 11.65 -52.88
CA GLU A 257 -18.41 11.21 -53.48
C GLU A 257 -18.12 9.85 -54.15
N PRO A 258 -18.92 8.80 -53.89
CA PRO A 258 -18.67 7.51 -54.49
C PRO A 258 -18.68 7.70 -56.01
N LYS A 259 -17.49 7.79 -56.62
CA LYS A 259 -17.30 7.73 -58.07
C LYS A 259 -17.90 6.41 -58.50
N ASP A 260 -19.10 6.51 -59.04
CA ASP A 260 -19.87 5.46 -59.68
C ASP A 260 -19.63 4.09 -59.05
N ILE A 261 -20.38 3.73 -58.00
CA ILE A 261 -20.65 2.31 -57.80
C ILE A 261 -21.19 1.84 -59.15
N PRO A 262 -20.51 0.96 -59.89
CA PRO A 262 -20.98 0.55 -61.20
C PRO A 262 -22.40 0.03 -60.98
N MET A 263 -23.37 0.62 -61.68
CA MET A 263 -24.80 0.32 -61.51
C MET A 263 -25.14 -1.18 -61.66
N THR A 264 -24.16 -1.96 -62.14
CA THR A 264 -24.10 -3.42 -62.16
C THR A 264 -24.00 -4.10 -60.78
N ILE A 265 -23.38 -3.50 -59.75
CA ILE A 265 -23.31 -4.08 -58.39
C ILE A 265 -24.63 -3.87 -57.63
N ALA A 266 -25.21 -2.66 -57.72
CA ALA A 266 -26.52 -2.38 -57.15
C ALA A 266 -27.64 -3.23 -57.79
N LYS A 267 -27.61 -3.45 -59.10
CA LYS A 267 -28.53 -4.39 -59.79
C LYS A 267 -28.32 -5.86 -59.40
N LYS A 268 -27.10 -6.28 -59.03
CA LYS A 268 -26.84 -7.66 -58.56
C LYS A 268 -27.32 -7.90 -57.13
N LEU A 269 -27.30 -6.88 -56.27
CA LEU A 269 -27.84 -6.97 -54.90
C LEU A 269 -29.36 -6.84 -54.86
N SER A 270 -29.98 -6.07 -55.78
CA SER A 270 -31.44 -5.94 -55.89
C SER A 270 -32.15 -7.18 -56.46
N ARG A 271 -31.43 -8.07 -57.18
CA ARG A 271 -32.03 -9.29 -57.77
C ARG A 271 -32.03 -10.53 -56.87
N ARG A 272 -31.50 -10.48 -55.65
CA ARG A 272 -31.44 -11.64 -54.75
C ARG A 272 -32.50 -11.53 -53.65
N GLY A 273 -33.77 -11.52 -54.05
CA GLY A 273 -34.89 -11.41 -53.12
C GLY A 273 -36.26 -11.57 -53.79
N SER A 274 -36.46 -12.61 -54.60
CA SER A 274 -37.81 -13.10 -54.89
C SER A 274 -37.78 -14.52 -55.41
N LYS A 275 -37.85 -15.47 -54.48
CA LYS A 275 -38.54 -16.75 -54.72
C LYS A 275 -39.32 -17.13 -53.46
N GLY A 276 -40.63 -17.00 -53.59
CA GLY A 276 -41.62 -17.86 -52.95
C GLY A 276 -42.02 -17.49 -51.54
N TRP A 277 -43.15 -16.80 -51.40
CA TRP A 277 -44.24 -17.27 -50.55
C TRP A 277 -45.57 -16.67 -51.05
N ASN A 278 -46.45 -17.55 -51.51
CA ASN A 278 -47.86 -17.27 -51.76
C ASN A 278 -48.57 -17.33 -50.41
N GLY A 279 -49.41 -16.36 -50.09
CA GLY A 279 -50.28 -16.45 -48.92
C GLY A 279 -50.89 -15.13 -48.49
N GLU A 280 -52.03 -14.84 -49.11
CA GLU A 280 -53.21 -14.22 -48.47
C GLU A 280 -53.22 -12.72 -48.15
N LYS A 281 -54.41 -12.15 -48.38
CA LYS A 281 -54.76 -10.74 -48.40
C LYS A 281 -54.88 -10.19 -46.97
N ASP A 282 -54.40 -8.97 -46.74
CA ASP A 282 -55.11 -8.00 -45.89
C ASP A 282 -54.62 -6.58 -46.18
N GLU A 283 -55.58 -5.67 -46.33
CA GLU A 283 -55.37 -4.26 -46.66
C GLU A 283 -55.09 -3.42 -45.39
N GLY A 284 -54.03 -2.60 -45.43
CA GLY A 284 -53.73 -1.57 -44.43
C GLY A 284 -52.72 -0.55 -44.96
N PRO A 285 -52.76 0.73 -44.52
CA PRO A 285 -52.05 1.83 -45.18
C PRO A 285 -50.54 1.85 -44.83
N PRO A 286 -49.68 2.43 -45.67
CA PRO A 286 -48.24 2.30 -45.54
C PRO A 286 -47.69 3.22 -44.45
N THR A 287 -47.14 2.63 -43.38
CA THR A 287 -46.30 3.36 -42.43
C THR A 287 -44.83 3.23 -42.80
N SER A 288 -44.20 4.40 -42.94
CA SER A 288 -42.77 4.63 -43.13
C SER A 288 -41.92 3.84 -42.12
N ARG A 289 -41.27 2.77 -42.60
CA ARG A 289 -40.23 2.00 -41.88
C ARG A 289 -38.98 1.92 -42.75
N ASN A 290 -38.18 2.98 -42.79
CA ASN A 290 -36.81 2.91 -43.30
C ASN A 290 -35.82 3.87 -42.63
N TRP A 291 -36.21 4.53 -41.53
CA TRP A 291 -35.34 5.50 -40.85
C TRP A 291 -34.44 4.88 -39.76
N THR A 292 -34.72 3.66 -39.31
CA THR A 292 -34.01 3.05 -38.17
C THR A 292 -32.65 2.42 -38.52
N LEU A 293 -32.46 1.95 -39.76
CA LEU A 293 -31.19 1.32 -40.19
C LEU A 293 -30.11 2.34 -40.55
N HIS A 294 -30.49 3.50 -41.09
CA HIS A 294 -29.54 4.57 -41.41
C HIS A 294 -28.94 5.20 -40.14
N TRP A 295 -29.74 5.32 -39.06
CA TRP A 295 -29.25 5.87 -37.79
C TRP A 295 -28.33 4.91 -37.01
N LEU A 296 -28.52 3.59 -37.17
CA LEU A 296 -27.68 2.56 -36.53
C LEU A 296 -26.32 2.38 -37.21
N LEU A 297 -26.20 2.67 -38.51
CA LEU A 297 -24.95 2.54 -39.26
C LEU A 297 -24.03 3.77 -39.16
N HIS A 298 -24.60 4.95 -38.87
CA HIS A 298 -23.85 6.22 -38.87
C HIS A 298 -23.66 6.86 -37.47
N SER A 299 -23.96 6.14 -36.39
CA SER A 299 -23.81 6.70 -35.04
C SER A 299 -22.34 6.98 -34.66
N PRO A 300 -21.98 8.22 -34.30
CA PRO A 300 -20.64 8.60 -33.83
C PRO A 300 -20.17 7.79 -32.61
N ARG A 301 -21.11 7.18 -31.87
CA ARG A 301 -20.84 6.38 -30.67
C ARG A 301 -20.05 5.09 -30.95
N ARG A 302 -20.20 4.45 -32.11
CA ARG A 302 -19.39 3.27 -32.46
C ARG A 302 -17.95 3.62 -32.82
N LYS A 303 -17.72 4.77 -33.46
CA LYS A 303 -16.37 5.26 -33.77
C LYS A 303 -15.64 5.70 -32.51
N ALA A 304 -16.32 6.35 -31.57
CA ALA A 304 -15.76 6.69 -30.25
C ALA A 304 -15.46 5.45 -29.39
N ALA A 305 -16.37 4.45 -29.37
CA ALA A 305 -16.13 3.19 -28.68
C ALA A 305 -14.96 2.42 -29.31
N SER A 306 -14.89 2.33 -30.64
CA SER A 306 -13.78 1.72 -31.36
C SER A 306 -12.45 2.45 -31.13
N ALA A 307 -12.46 3.79 -31.05
CA ALA A 307 -11.28 4.58 -30.74
C ALA A 307 -10.82 4.38 -29.28
N ALA A 308 -11.75 4.29 -28.33
CA ALA A 308 -11.46 3.97 -26.93
C ALA A 308 -10.91 2.55 -26.76
N THR A 309 -11.47 1.55 -27.46
CA THR A 309 -10.95 0.17 -27.46
C THR A 309 -9.58 0.08 -28.12
N GLN A 310 -9.34 0.83 -29.21
CA GLN A 310 -8.01 0.93 -29.83
C GLN A 310 -6.99 1.67 -28.94
N LEU A 311 -7.45 2.59 -28.09
CA LEU A 311 -6.63 3.27 -27.07
C LEU A 311 -6.19 2.32 -25.97
N LEU A 312 -7.13 1.54 -25.42
CA LEU A 312 -6.81 0.51 -24.42
C LEU A 312 -5.82 -0.52 -24.99
N GLN A 313 -5.97 -0.92 -26.26
CA GLN A 313 -5.03 -1.81 -26.94
C GLN A 313 -3.66 -1.15 -27.27
N LYS A 314 -3.60 0.16 -27.52
CA LYS A 314 -2.35 0.90 -27.75
C LYS A 314 -1.59 1.19 -26.45
N VAL A 315 -2.30 1.42 -25.36
CA VAL A 315 -1.74 1.51 -24.01
C VAL A 315 -1.13 0.15 -23.65
N ASP A 316 -1.86 -0.95 -23.83
CA ASP A 316 -1.37 -2.33 -23.61
C ASP A 316 -0.13 -2.68 -24.46
N LYS A 317 -0.11 -2.29 -25.76
CA LYS A 317 1.05 -2.54 -26.64
C LYS A 317 2.30 -1.74 -26.28
N ARG A 318 2.20 -0.56 -25.65
CA ARG A 318 3.38 0.19 -25.18
C ARG A 318 4.06 -0.47 -23.99
N TYR A 319 3.34 -1.28 -23.22
CA TYR A 319 3.91 -2.09 -22.13
C TYR A 319 4.65 -3.35 -22.64
N ARG A 320 4.38 -3.82 -23.87
CA ARG A 320 4.95 -5.06 -24.44
C ARG A 320 6.32 -4.93 -25.13
N THR A 321 7.05 -3.83 -24.98
CA THR A 321 8.37 -3.70 -25.67
C THR A 321 9.46 -4.26 -24.74
N PRO A 322 10.07 -5.43 -25.02
CA PRO A 322 11.16 -5.94 -24.19
C PRO A 322 12.36 -5.01 -24.31
N MET A 323 12.89 -4.54 -23.17
CA MET A 323 14.15 -3.82 -23.14
C MET A 323 15.28 -4.75 -23.58
N ARG A 324 15.91 -4.40 -24.72
CA ARG A 324 17.15 -5.00 -25.19
C ARG A 324 18.28 -4.48 -24.30
N ALA A 325 18.88 -5.37 -23.51
CA ALA A 325 20.05 -5.05 -22.70
C ALA A 325 21.24 -4.67 -23.61
N THR A 326 21.69 -3.42 -23.53
CA THR A 326 22.99 -2.99 -24.03
C THR A 326 23.93 -2.83 -22.84
N SER A 327 24.81 -3.80 -22.67
CA SER A 327 26.00 -3.73 -21.82
C SER A 327 27.04 -2.86 -22.52
N GLN A 328 27.35 -1.69 -21.96
CA GLN A 328 28.62 -1.01 -22.21
C GLN A 328 29.26 -0.62 -20.88
N SER A 329 30.41 -1.23 -20.67
CA SER A 329 31.42 -0.93 -19.67
C SER A 329 32.07 0.41 -19.96
N GLU A 330 32.13 1.30 -18.97
CA GLU A 330 33.12 2.37 -18.95
C GLU A 330 33.85 2.37 -17.60
N GLN A 331 35.15 2.09 -17.72
CA GLN A 331 36.18 2.38 -16.74
C GLN A 331 36.32 3.90 -16.62
N MET A 332 36.29 4.44 -15.40
CA MET A 332 37.05 5.67 -15.11
C MET A 332 37.65 5.61 -13.70
N SER A 333 38.98 5.72 -13.73
CA SER A 333 39.94 5.88 -12.67
C SER A 333 39.69 7.17 -11.87
N SER A 334 39.96 7.16 -10.56
CA SER A 334 40.35 8.39 -9.85
C SER A 334 41.42 8.10 -8.81
N GLU A 335 42.48 8.89 -8.91
CA GLU A 335 43.71 8.90 -8.15
C GLU A 335 43.51 9.12 -6.66
N ALA A 336 44.37 8.46 -5.88
CA ALA A 336 44.59 8.73 -4.47
C ALA A 336 45.71 9.76 -4.29
N SER A 337 45.55 10.66 -3.31
CA SER A 337 46.66 11.05 -2.43
C SER A 337 46.16 11.66 -1.12
N PRO A 338 46.96 11.57 -0.02
CA PRO A 338 46.46 11.49 1.34
C PRO A 338 46.89 12.68 2.22
N LEU A 339 46.45 12.66 3.50
CA LEU A 339 47.11 13.13 4.75
C LEU A 339 46.07 13.69 5.76
N PRO A 340 46.38 13.84 7.06
CA PRO A 340 47.23 13.01 7.91
C PRO A 340 46.54 12.59 9.24
N ALA A 341 47.16 11.61 9.89
CA ALA A 341 46.84 11.13 11.22
C ALA A 341 46.99 12.21 12.30
N SER A 342 46.05 12.21 13.26
CA SER A 342 46.28 12.81 14.58
C SER A 342 45.98 11.78 15.67
N ASN A 343 46.99 11.61 16.52
CA ASN A 343 47.03 10.76 17.69
C ASN A 343 45.99 11.21 18.71
N PHE A 344 45.20 10.28 19.26
CA PHE A 344 44.66 10.48 20.61
C PHE A 344 44.90 9.28 21.51
N ARG A 345 45.45 9.61 22.67
CA ARG A 345 46.20 8.79 23.59
C ARG A 345 45.25 8.18 24.61
N SER A 346 45.47 6.91 24.94
CA SER A 346 44.82 6.20 26.04
C SER A 346 45.01 6.92 27.39
N ARG A 347 43.99 6.90 28.25
CA ARG A 347 44.19 6.89 29.70
C ARG A 347 43.11 6.08 30.41
N ARG A 348 43.54 4.96 31.00
CA ARG A 348 42.84 4.18 32.02
C ARG A 348 42.97 4.85 33.40
N ARG A 349 42.11 4.37 34.32
CA ARG A 349 42.01 4.54 35.79
C ARG A 349 40.89 5.53 36.19
N GLY A 350 39.99 5.23 37.12
CA GLY A 350 39.92 4.11 38.07
C GLY A 350 38.54 4.02 38.73
N GLN A 351 38.34 2.92 39.44
CA GLN A 351 37.17 2.55 40.24
C GLN A 351 36.88 3.57 41.36
N THR A 352 35.59 3.75 41.70
CA THR A 352 35.15 3.79 43.10
C THR A 352 33.77 3.15 43.22
N ILE A 353 33.68 2.22 44.18
CA ILE A 353 32.52 1.47 44.64
C ILE A 353 31.83 2.29 45.73
N THR A 354 30.51 2.45 45.69
CA THR A 354 29.70 2.74 46.88
C THR A 354 28.29 2.19 46.73
N MET A 355 27.97 1.18 47.54
CA MET A 355 26.62 0.69 47.85
C MET A 355 25.93 1.65 48.83
N PRO A 356 24.59 1.60 48.94
CA PRO A 356 24.05 1.16 50.22
C PRO A 356 22.88 0.17 50.10
N ILE A 357 22.80 -0.72 51.10
CA ILE A 357 21.69 -1.64 51.39
C ILE A 357 20.80 -1.01 52.52
N PRO A 358 19.73 -1.64 53.03
CA PRO A 358 18.33 -1.22 52.89
C PRO A 358 17.72 -0.71 54.21
N ILE A 359 16.56 -0.06 54.16
CA ILE A 359 15.73 0.17 55.36
C ILE A 359 14.27 -0.20 55.07
N ALA A 360 13.67 -0.84 56.07
CA ALA A 360 12.48 -1.66 56.07
C ALA A 360 11.13 -0.89 56.07
N MET A 361 10.09 -1.59 55.61
CA MET A 361 8.67 -1.39 55.93
C MET A 361 8.42 -1.66 57.44
N PRO A 362 7.39 -1.06 58.08
CA PRO A 362 6.04 -1.66 58.04
C PRO A 362 4.87 -0.65 58.15
N GLY A 363 3.66 -1.07 57.77
CA GLY A 363 2.45 -0.36 58.20
C GLY A 363 1.20 -0.61 57.38
N SER A 364 0.51 -1.71 57.67
CA SER A 364 -0.88 -1.96 57.28
C SER A 364 -1.84 -0.94 57.91
N PHE A 365 -2.76 -0.36 57.13
CA PHE A 365 -4.06 0.10 57.60
C PHE A 365 -5.08 -0.05 56.46
N GLY A 366 -6.10 -0.87 56.69
CA GLY A 366 -7.30 -0.91 55.86
C GLY A 366 -8.38 -0.03 56.47
N ILE A 367 -9.17 0.64 55.62
CA ILE A 367 -10.53 1.11 55.95
C ILE A 367 -11.43 0.96 54.72
N CYS A 368 -12.62 0.44 55.02
CA CYS A 368 -13.79 0.18 54.18
C CYS A 368 -14.42 1.41 53.49
N LEU A 369 -15.00 1.13 52.32
CA LEU A 369 -16.30 1.55 51.75
C LEU A 369 -16.80 3.00 51.98
N SER A 370 -17.09 3.67 50.85
CA SER A 370 -18.22 4.58 50.72
C SER A 370 -18.68 4.65 49.26
N LEU A 371 -19.89 4.16 49.02
CA LEU A 371 -20.68 4.35 47.80
C LEU A 371 -21.19 5.81 47.78
N GLY A 372 -20.87 6.53 46.71
CA GLY A 372 -21.33 7.91 46.49
C GLY A 372 -21.85 8.11 45.07
N ASN A 373 -23.16 7.91 44.92
CA ASN A 373 -23.96 8.33 43.77
C ASN A 373 -23.84 9.85 43.57
N SER A 374 -23.48 10.32 42.38
CA SER A 374 -23.83 11.69 41.97
C SER A 374 -24.09 11.79 40.47
N ARG A 375 -25.26 12.36 40.21
CA ARG A 375 -25.90 12.60 38.91
C ARG A 375 -25.21 13.71 38.13
N LEU A 376 -25.22 13.51 36.81
CA LEU A 376 -25.56 14.48 35.75
C LEU A 376 -25.41 15.96 36.09
N THR A 377 -24.40 16.60 35.48
CA THR A 377 -24.56 17.93 34.89
C THR A 377 -23.79 18.02 33.57
N ASN A 378 -24.52 18.46 32.55
CA ASN A 378 -24.08 18.76 31.20
C ASN A 378 -23.60 20.22 31.16
N PRO A 379 -22.56 20.55 30.40
CA PRO A 379 -22.60 21.82 29.68
C PRO A 379 -22.33 21.67 28.19
N LYS A 380 -23.28 22.19 27.43
CA LYS A 380 -23.20 22.53 26.01
C LYS A 380 -22.13 23.61 25.78
N SER A 381 -21.25 23.39 24.82
CA SER A 381 -20.71 24.42 23.91
C SER A 381 -20.07 23.70 22.70
N SER A 382 -20.77 23.71 21.56
CA SER A 382 -20.51 24.63 20.45
C SER A 382 -19.26 24.26 19.63
N LEU A 383 -19.45 23.40 18.62
CA LEU A 383 -18.66 23.44 17.38
C LEU A 383 -19.61 23.24 16.19
N MET A 384 -19.94 24.35 15.56
CA MET A 384 -20.49 24.43 14.20
C MET A 384 -19.43 23.93 13.22
N TRP A 385 -19.77 22.92 12.43
CA TRP A 385 -19.21 22.76 11.09
C TRP A 385 -20.28 22.19 10.18
N GLU A 386 -21.00 23.09 9.52
CA GLU A 386 -21.86 22.78 8.40
C GLU A 386 -21.31 23.53 7.17
N SER A 387 -21.00 22.72 6.15
CA SER A 387 -21.19 22.97 4.72
C SER A 387 -20.78 24.32 4.12
N ASP A 388 -19.74 24.29 3.28
CA ASP A 388 -19.72 25.09 2.05
C ASP A 388 -18.82 24.44 0.99
N TRP A 389 -19.42 23.65 0.10
CA TRP A 389 -18.83 23.22 -1.17
C TRP A 389 -19.87 23.36 -2.30
N ARG A 390 -20.09 24.60 -2.73
CA ARG A 390 -20.55 24.94 -4.08
C ARG A 390 -19.97 26.29 -4.49
N LYS A 391 -18.98 26.26 -5.39
CA LYS A 391 -18.84 27.20 -6.52
C LYS A 391 -17.77 26.67 -7.47
#